data_AF-A0AAW0JPF7-F1
#
_entry.id   AF-A0AAW0JPF7-F1
#
_cell.length_a   1.000
_cell.length_b   1.000
_cell.length_c   1.000
_cell.angle_alpha   90.00
_cell.angle_beta   90.00
_cell.angle_gamma   90.00
#
_symmetry.space_group_name_H-M   'P 1'
#
loop_
_entity.id
_entity.type
_entity.pdbx_description
1 polymer ?
#
loop_
_entity_poly.entity_id
_entity_poly.type
_entity_poly.pdbx_seq_one_letter_code
_entity_poly.pdbx_strand_id
1 'polypeptide(L)'
;MKKYPSTGALSILDTCYDLSKYTTFSIPKISFSFSGGVNVDLDAKGILYAQKTSQVCLAFAGNSDDSSVGIFGNVQQKRLDVVYDVAGARVGFGPAGCA
;
A
#
# COMPACT_ATOMS: atom_id res chain seq x y z
N MET A 1 4.36 3.35 12.54
CA MET A 1 5.09 2.18 13.09
C MET A 1 6.25 2.62 14.02
N LYS A 2 5.97 3.46 15.04
CA LYS A 2 6.99 4.18 15.84
C LYS A 2 7.92 3.30 16.69
N LYS A 3 7.59 2.03 16.90
CA LYS A 3 8.38 1.09 17.72
C LYS A 3 9.57 0.47 16.99
N TYR A 4 9.70 0.70 15.68
CA TYR A 4 10.80 0.19 14.87
C TYR A 4 11.76 1.31 14.50
N PRO A 5 13.09 1.06 14.45
CA PRO A 5 14.05 2.05 14.01
C PRO A 5 13.73 2.53 12.60
N SER A 6 13.75 3.84 12.39
CA SER A 6 13.72 4.39 11.04
C SER A 6 15.05 4.11 10.33
N THR A 7 15.01 4.05 9.01
CA THR A 7 16.18 3.91 8.14
C THR A 7 16.05 4.85 6.95
N GLY A 8 17.07 4.90 6.09
CA GLY A 8 17.10 5.79 4.93
C GLY A 8 15.92 5.56 3.98
N ALA A 9 15.47 6.64 3.34
CA ALA A 9 14.47 6.62 2.27
C ALA A 9 14.87 5.68 1.13
N LEU A 10 13.86 5.18 0.40
CA LEU A 10 14.05 4.33 -0.77
C LEU A 10 13.34 4.95 -1.97
N SER A 11 14.10 5.53 -2.89
CA SER A 11 13.56 6.25 -4.03
C SER A 11 12.55 7.33 -3.56
N ILE A 12 11.30 7.26 -4.02
CA ILE A 12 10.22 8.19 -3.65
C ILE A 12 9.55 7.89 -2.30
N LEU A 13 9.95 6.83 -1.60
CA LEU A 13 9.37 6.42 -0.31
C LEU A 13 10.20 6.99 0.84
N ASP A 14 9.59 7.85 1.64
CA ASP A 14 10.25 8.59 2.73
C ASP A 14 10.18 7.88 4.09
N THR A 15 9.20 6.99 4.27
CA THR A 15 8.89 6.37 5.56
C THR A 15 9.35 4.91 5.57
N CYS A 16 10.60 4.70 5.98
CA CYS A 16 11.26 3.39 5.98
C CYS A 16 11.75 2.96 7.36
N TYR A 17 11.77 1.65 7.59
CA TYR A 17 12.15 1.02 8.86
C TYR A 17 13.18 -0.10 8.66
N ASP A 18 14.08 -0.24 9.63
CA ASP A 18 14.97 -1.40 9.75
C ASP A 18 14.28 -2.48 10.58
N LEU A 19 13.88 -3.57 9.92
CA LEU A 19 13.22 -4.72 10.53
C LEU A 19 14.16 -5.93 10.67
N SER A 20 15.46 -5.79 10.41
CA SER A 20 16.44 -6.90 10.39
C SER A 20 16.56 -7.65 11.72
N LYS A 21 16.26 -6.98 12.84
CA LYS A 21 16.28 -7.56 14.19
C LYS A 21 14.93 -8.10 14.68
N TYR A 22 13.91 -8.11 13.82
CA TYR A 22 12.54 -8.48 14.19
C TYR A 22 12.05 -9.65 13.34
N THR A 23 11.72 -10.76 13.99
CA THR A 23 11.11 -11.93 13.35
C THR A 23 9.61 -11.73 13.11
N THR A 24 8.96 -10.95 13.97
CA THR A 24 7.54 -10.59 13.86
C THR A 24 7.36 -9.09 14.03
N PHE A 25 6.54 -8.49 13.18
CA PHE A 25 6.24 -7.07 13.28
C PHE A 25 4.77 -6.75 12.96
N SER A 26 4.31 -5.62 13.50
CA SER A 26 2.95 -5.13 13.33
C SER A 26 2.91 -4.17 12.15
N ILE A 27 1.98 -4.42 11.25
CA ILE A 27 1.69 -3.61 10.06
C ILE A 27 0.40 -2.83 10.36
N PRO A 28 0.34 -1.52 10.07
CA PRO A 28 -0.89 -0.75 10.23
C PRO A 28 -1.98 -1.32 9.31
N LYS A 29 -3.24 -1.33 9.75
CA LYS A 29 -4.37 -1.59 8.85
C LYS A 29 -4.65 -0.32 8.05
N ILE A 30 -4.74 -0.44 6.73
CA ILE A 30 -5.03 0.67 5.82
C ILE A 30 -6.17 0.24 4.87
N SER A 31 -7.15 1.12 4.71
CA SER A 31 -8.28 0.96 3.79
C SER A 31 -8.43 2.20 2.93
N PHE A 32 -8.77 2.01 1.66
CA PHE A 32 -9.18 3.08 0.76
C PHE A 32 -10.71 3.10 0.66
N SER A 33 -11.33 4.24 0.92
CA SER A 33 -12.78 4.43 0.78
C SER A 33 -13.08 5.06 -0.56
N PHE A 34 -13.80 4.33 -1.42
CA PHE A 34 -14.24 4.78 -2.73
C PHE A 34 -15.72 5.20 -2.70
N SER A 35 -16.12 5.99 -3.70
CA SER A 35 -17.52 6.31 -3.93
C SER A 35 -18.35 5.04 -4.13
N GLY A 36 -19.63 5.09 -3.74
CA GLY A 36 -20.50 3.90 -3.70
C GLY A 36 -20.39 3.08 -2.42
N GLY A 37 -19.67 3.58 -1.40
CA GLY A 37 -19.60 2.95 -0.07
C GLY A 37 -18.67 1.73 -0.03
N VAL A 38 -17.74 1.62 -0.98
CA VAL A 38 -16.79 0.51 -1.07
C VAL A 38 -15.53 0.85 -0.29
N ASN A 39 -15.16 -0.02 0.64
CA ASN A 39 -13.88 0.04 1.34
C ASN A 39 -12.97 -1.08 0.81
N VAL A 40 -11.77 -0.71 0.40
CA VAL A 40 -10.74 -1.65 -0.08
C VAL A 40 -9.65 -1.72 0.97
N ASP A 41 -9.71 -2.75 1.80
CA ASP A 41 -8.66 -3.09 2.75
C ASP A 41 -7.41 -3.59 2.02
N LEU A 42 -6.24 -3.06 2.36
CA LEU A 42 -4.97 -3.48 1.75
C LEU A 42 -4.35 -4.66 2.50
N ASP A 43 -3.82 -5.62 1.74
CA ASP A 43 -2.90 -6.64 2.27
C ASP A 43 -1.58 -6.02 2.71
N ALA A 44 -0.83 -6.71 3.56
CA ALA A 44 0.53 -6.34 3.94
C ALA A 44 1.43 -6.04 2.73
N LYS A 45 1.27 -6.80 1.63
CA LYS A 45 2.01 -6.57 0.37
C LYS A 45 1.58 -5.32 -0.40
N GLY A 46 0.40 -4.78 -0.10
CA GLY A 46 -0.10 -3.50 -0.62
C GLY A 46 0.26 -2.30 0.25
N ILE A 47 0.69 -2.53 1.50
CA ILE A 47 1.07 -1.49 2.46
C ILE A 47 2.58 -1.27 2.49
N LEU A 48 3.37 -2.35 2.37
CA LEU A 48 4.82 -2.30 2.52
C LEU A 48 5.55 -2.64 1.22
N TYR A 49 6.66 -1.94 0.98
CA TYR A 49 7.64 -2.24 -0.05
C TYR A 49 8.99 -2.55 0.60
N ALA A 50 9.54 -3.73 0.37
CA ALA A 50 10.78 -4.18 0.99
C ALA A 50 11.85 -4.46 -0.08
N GLN A 51 12.95 -3.72 -0.06
CA GLN A 51 14.15 -4.06 -0.86
C GLN A 51 15.03 -5.08 -0.11
N LYS A 52 15.15 -4.90 1.21
CA LYS A 52 15.88 -5.78 2.14
C LYS A 52 15.26 -5.65 3.53
N THR A 53 15.53 -6.59 4.43
CA THR A 53 14.95 -6.56 5.79
C THR A 53 15.36 -5.33 6.60
N SER A 54 16.53 -4.75 6.33
CA SER A 54 16.98 -3.49 6.95
C SER A 54 16.43 -2.22 6.28
N GLN A 55 15.57 -2.36 5.26
CA GLN A 55 14.93 -1.25 4.56
C GLN A 55 13.56 -1.69 4.01
N VAL A 56 12.56 -1.58 4.88
CA VAL A 56 11.15 -1.84 4.58
C VAL A 56 10.38 -0.53 4.71
N CYS A 57 9.76 -0.07 3.63
CA CYS A 57 9.10 1.22 3.54
C CYS A 57 7.59 1.08 3.46
N LEU A 58 6.86 2.08 3.97
CA LEU A 58 5.47 2.29 3.57
C LEU A 58 5.44 2.55 2.07
N ALA A 59 4.58 1.85 1.32
CA ALA A 59 4.45 1.99 -0.12
C ALA A 59 3.63 3.24 -0.54
N PHE A 60 3.81 4.34 0.18
CA PHE A 60 3.08 5.59 0.01
C PHE A 60 4.10 6.70 -0.22
N ALA A 61 3.97 7.39 -1.34
CA ALA A 61 4.77 8.58 -1.64
C ALA A 61 3.89 9.81 -1.46
N GLY A 62 4.43 10.84 -0.82
CA GLY A 62 3.76 12.13 -0.73
C GLY A 62 3.60 12.76 -2.10
N ASN A 63 2.51 13.49 -2.29
CA ASN A 63 2.36 14.37 -3.44
C ASN A 63 2.89 15.76 -3.09
N SER A 64 3.31 16.55 -4.08
CA SER A 64 3.75 17.93 -3.84
C SER A 64 2.58 18.89 -3.60
N ASP A 65 1.38 18.52 -4.06
CA ASP A 65 0.14 19.28 -3.93
C ASP A 65 -1.02 18.31 -3.66
N ASP A 66 -1.77 18.54 -2.58
CA ASP A 66 -2.88 17.68 -2.16
C ASP A 66 -4.10 17.76 -3.09
N SER A 67 -4.16 18.76 -3.96
CA SER A 67 -5.18 18.86 -5.03
C SER A 67 -4.84 18.05 -6.28
N SER A 68 -3.60 17.57 -6.39
CA SER A 68 -3.16 16.75 -7.51
C SER A 68 -3.77 15.35 -7.47
N VAL A 69 -3.77 14.68 -8.63
CA VAL A 69 -4.33 13.35 -8.77
C VAL A 69 -3.64 12.34 -7.82
N GLY A 70 -4.44 11.62 -7.05
CA GLY A 70 -3.98 10.48 -6.27
C GLY A 70 -3.79 9.26 -7.17
N ILE A 71 -2.69 8.53 -7.00
CA ILE A 71 -2.37 7.34 -7.80
C ILE A 71 -2.56 6.09 -6.96
N PHE A 72 -3.49 5.23 -7.37
CA PHE A 72 -3.62 3.87 -6.82
C PHE A 72 -2.66 2.92 -7.55
N GLY A 73 -1.44 2.83 -7.02
CA GLY A 73 -0.31 2.17 -7.67
C GLY A 73 -0.40 0.64 -7.75
N ASN A 74 0.51 0.04 -8.51
CA ASN A 74 0.58 -1.42 -8.68
C ASN A 74 0.80 -2.18 -7.36
N VAL A 75 1.49 -1.58 -6.38
CA VAL A 75 1.71 -2.20 -5.06
C VAL A 75 0.39 -2.34 -4.33
N GLN A 76 -0.42 -1.27 -4.26
CA GLN A 76 -1.73 -1.29 -3.61
C GLN A 76 -2.70 -2.27 -4.29
N GLN A 77 -2.55 -2.52 -5.59
CA GLN A 77 -3.34 -3.49 -6.35
C GLN A 77 -2.92 -4.96 -6.11
N LYS A 78 -1.78 -5.23 -5.46
CA LYS A 78 -1.38 -6.61 -5.15
C LYS A 78 -2.42 -7.27 -4.24
N ARG A 79 -2.71 -8.54 -4.52
CA ARG A 79 -3.73 -9.33 -3.80
C ARG A 79 -5.15 -8.80 -3.95
N LEU A 80 -5.41 -7.97 -4.97
CA LEU A 80 -6.74 -7.56 -5.38
C LEU A 80 -6.98 -7.99 -6.83
N ASP A 81 -8.18 -8.48 -7.12
CA ASP A 81 -8.68 -8.55 -8.48
C ASP A 81 -9.28 -7.18 -8.81
N VAL A 82 -8.70 -6.51 -9.82
CA VAL A 82 -9.15 -5.20 -10.27
C VAL A 82 -9.87 -5.36 -11.60
N VAL A 83 -11.18 -5.11 -11.59
CA VAL A 83 -12.03 -5.26 -12.78
C VAL A 83 -12.36 -3.89 -13.33
N TYR A 84 -12.03 -3.67 -14.60
CA TYR A 84 -12.34 -2.45 -15.33
C TYR A 84 -13.58 -2.67 -16.20
N ASP A 85 -14.74 -2.26 -15.70
CA ASP A 85 -15.99 -2.28 -16.47
C ASP A 85 -16.12 -0.95 -17.23
N VAL A 86 -15.49 -0.91 -18.41
CA VAL A 86 -15.44 0.28 -19.25
C VAL A 86 -16.84 0.68 -19.74
N ALA A 87 -17.68 -0.28 -20.11
CA ALA A 87 -19.05 -0.01 -20.58
C ALA A 87 -19.95 0.52 -19.45
N GLY A 88 -19.78 0.01 -18.23
CA GLY A 88 -20.47 0.48 -17.02
C GLY A 88 -19.81 1.67 -16.33
N ALA A 89 -18.74 2.23 -16.89
CA ALA A 89 -17.97 3.35 -16.34
C ALA A 89 -17.57 3.19 -14.85
N ARG A 90 -17.13 2.00 -14.46
CA ARG A 90 -16.79 1.68 -13.06
C ARG A 90 -15.58 0.77 -12.94
N VAL A 91 -14.98 0.80 -11.74
CA VAL A 91 -13.93 -0.13 -11.33
C VAL A 91 -14.44 -0.96 -10.16
N GLY A 92 -14.22 -2.28 -10.23
CA GLY A 92 -14.52 -3.22 -9.17
C GLY A 92 -13.24 -3.73 -8.50
N PHE A 93 -13.31 -3.95 -7.20
CA PHE A 93 -12.23 -4.55 -6.42
C PHE A 93 -12.75 -5.81 -5.73
N GLY A 94 -12.10 -6.94 -6.00
CA GLY A 94 -12.30 -8.19 -5.27
C GLY A 94 -11.03 -8.55 -4.49
N PRO A 95 -11.14 -9.27 -3.36
CA PRO A 95 -9.96 -9.92 -2.79
C PRO A 95 -9.42 -10.92 -3.83
N ALA A 96 -8.14 -10.84 -4.16
CA ALA A 96 -7.53 -11.87 -5.01
C ALA A 96 -7.41 -13.15 -4.18
N GLY A 97 -8.47 -13.95 -4.21
CA GLY A 97 -8.44 -15.32 -3.75
C GLY A 97 -7.60 -16.12 -4.73
N CYS A 98 -6.46 -16.63 -4.28
CA CYS A 98 -6.03 -17.93 -4.79
C CYS A 98 -6.69 -18.98 -3.90
N ALA A 99 -7.33 -19.96 -4.54
CA ALA A 99 -7.51 -21.29 -3.98
C ALA A 99 -6.15 -21.91 -3.59
#